data_AF-A0A919UB23-F1
#
_entry.id   AF-A0A919UB23-F1
#
_cell.length_a   1.000
_cell.length_b   1.000
_cell.length_c   1.000
_cell.angle_alpha   90.00
_cell.angle_beta   90.00
_cell.angle_gamma   90.00
#
_symmetry.space_group_name_H-M   'P 1'
#
loop_
_entity.id
_entity.type
_entity.pdbx_description
1 polymer ?
#
loop_
_entity_poly.entity_id
_entity_poly.type
_entity_poly.pdbx_seq_one_letter_code
_entity_poly.pdbx_strand_id
1 'polypeptide(L)'
;MSESVFVTAALLIAKPRLQTYLRSPVAPANAWSPREWAGVSESDELPAAIDECDSWLDGDYADVFLDLAEDDLTFQFDEDTGSLVVEFSSRADFRLPTMIWAVTLLRGVAGCMADGDHGLVTVTNEWSDDDTVLLHLAPDTSTFLDRRRDARASAEAKSRELDIRAAAGDTDDEPRDVIDRLLND
;
A
#
# COMPACT_ATOMS: atom_id res chain seq x y z
N MET A 1 2.26 -3.82 25.69
CA MET A 1 2.71 -4.29 24.37
C MET A 1 2.23 -3.23 23.39
N SER A 2 3.12 -2.69 22.56
CA SER A 2 2.68 -1.83 21.45
C SER A 2 2.10 -2.73 20.38
N GLU A 3 0.96 -2.36 19.83
CA GLU A 3 0.32 -3.08 18.74
C GLU A 3 0.86 -2.59 17.40
N SER A 4 0.81 -3.43 16.37
CA SER A 4 1.29 -3.08 15.02
C SER A 4 0.30 -3.41 13.92
N VAL A 5 0.44 -2.67 12.81
CA VAL A 5 -0.13 -2.98 11.49
C VAL A 5 0.98 -3.52 10.61
N PHE A 6 0.68 -4.56 9.84
CA PHE A 6 1.56 -5.11 8.83
C PHE A 6 0.96 -4.92 7.46
N VAL A 7 1.78 -4.44 6.53
CA VAL A 7 1.39 -4.19 5.13
C VAL A 7 2.26 -5.05 4.24
N THR A 8 1.62 -5.74 3.31
CA THR A 8 2.29 -6.43 2.21
C THR A 8 1.62 -6.04 0.90
N ALA A 9 2.41 -5.76 -0.12
CA ALA A 9 1.90 -5.38 -1.41
C ALA A 9 2.76 -5.95 -2.54
N ALA A 10 2.07 -6.42 -3.57
CA ALA A 10 2.68 -6.83 -4.82
C ALA A 10 1.96 -6.13 -5.96
N LEU A 11 2.71 -5.35 -6.74
CA LEU A 11 2.20 -4.46 -7.77
C LEU A 11 2.93 -4.74 -9.10
N LEU A 12 2.20 -4.70 -10.21
CA LEU A 12 2.76 -4.56 -11.54
C LEU A 12 2.64 -3.10 -11.95
N ILE A 13 3.76 -2.41 -12.11
CA ILE A 13 3.82 -1.00 -12.49
C ILE A 13 5.12 -0.68 -13.24
N ALA A 14 5.02 0.00 -14.39
CA ALA A 14 6.22 0.38 -15.14
C ALA A 14 7.05 1.42 -14.38
N LYS A 15 8.40 1.32 -14.50
CA LYS A 15 9.36 2.22 -13.85
C LYS A 15 8.99 3.70 -13.93
N PRO A 16 8.64 4.29 -15.10
CA PRO A 16 8.31 5.73 -15.17
C PRO A 16 7.06 6.13 -14.36
N ARG A 17 6.11 5.20 -14.18
CA ARG A 17 4.88 5.43 -13.41
C ARG A 17 5.13 5.26 -11.92
N LEU A 18 5.94 4.28 -11.52
CA LEU A 18 6.44 4.15 -10.16
C LEU A 18 7.21 5.40 -9.74
N GLN A 19 8.10 5.88 -10.61
CA GLN A 19 8.82 7.14 -10.46
C GLN A 19 7.92 8.37 -10.31
N THR A 20 6.77 8.39 -11.00
CA THR A 20 5.79 9.47 -10.87
C THR A 20 5.09 9.39 -9.52
N TYR A 21 4.68 8.19 -9.12
CA TYR A 21 4.07 7.93 -7.83
C TYR A 21 4.99 8.33 -6.68
N LEU A 22 6.25 7.89 -6.68
CA LEU A 22 7.23 8.22 -5.63
C LEU A 22 7.43 9.74 -5.46
N ARG A 23 7.43 10.50 -6.56
CA ARG A 23 7.60 11.97 -6.52
C ARG A 23 6.30 12.75 -6.32
N SER A 24 5.17 12.06 -6.18
CA SER A 24 3.87 12.72 -5.99
C SER A 24 3.63 12.99 -4.50
N PRO A 25 3.03 14.14 -4.15
CA PRO A 25 2.56 14.38 -2.79
C PRO A 25 1.64 13.26 -2.34
N VAL A 26 1.72 12.87 -1.07
CA VAL A 26 0.82 11.85 -0.54
C VAL A 26 -0.62 12.38 -0.58
N ALA A 27 -1.50 11.64 -1.26
CA ALA A 27 -2.91 12.02 -1.32
C ALA A 27 -3.54 11.87 0.08
N PRO A 28 -4.25 12.89 0.61
CA PRO A 28 -4.85 12.79 1.92
C PRO A 28 -5.99 11.77 1.93
N ALA A 29 -6.19 11.12 3.06
CA ALA A 29 -7.27 10.18 3.32
C ALA A 29 -8.66 10.81 3.12
N ASN A 30 -8.82 12.10 3.40
CA ASN A 30 -10.06 12.83 3.18
C ASN A 30 -10.39 13.12 1.69
N ALA A 31 -9.45 12.90 0.77
CA ALA A 31 -9.72 13.02 -0.67
C ALA A 31 -10.67 11.91 -1.16
N TRP A 32 -10.83 10.83 -0.39
CA TRP A 32 -11.75 9.74 -0.69
C TRP A 32 -13.04 9.87 0.10
N SER A 33 -14.14 9.48 -0.54
CA SER A 33 -15.46 9.51 0.08
C SER A 33 -15.55 8.49 1.23
N PRO A 34 -16.38 8.74 2.26
CA PRO A 34 -16.57 7.77 3.35
C PRO A 34 -16.99 6.37 2.87
N ARG A 35 -17.71 6.28 1.74
CA ARG A 35 -18.10 5.00 1.14
C ARG A 35 -16.91 4.20 0.64
N GLU A 36 -15.86 4.87 0.19
CA GLU A 36 -14.63 4.23 -0.26
C GLU A 36 -13.83 3.61 0.87
N TRP A 37 -14.12 3.97 2.12
CA TRP A 37 -13.49 3.47 3.35
C TRP A 37 -14.23 2.31 4.01
N ALA A 38 -15.39 1.90 3.47
CA ALA A 38 -16.23 0.86 4.07
C ALA A 38 -15.55 -0.51 4.24
N GLY A 39 -14.45 -0.77 3.52
CA GLY A 39 -13.65 -1.98 3.71
C GLY A 39 -12.61 -1.92 4.83
N VAL A 40 -12.41 -0.75 5.44
CA VAL A 40 -11.53 -0.54 6.61
C VAL A 40 -12.37 -0.39 7.88
N SER A 41 -13.41 0.45 7.84
CA SER A 41 -14.31 0.66 8.97
C SER A 41 -15.62 1.29 8.52
N GLU A 42 -16.73 0.86 9.12
CA GLU A 42 -18.04 1.52 9.02
C GLU A 42 -18.38 2.31 10.29
N SER A 43 -17.40 2.52 11.18
CA SER A 43 -17.55 3.22 12.46
C SER A 43 -17.91 4.69 12.28
N ASP A 44 -18.66 5.25 13.22
CA ASP A 44 -18.89 6.70 13.35
C ASP A 44 -17.61 7.48 13.72
N GLU A 45 -16.58 6.78 14.19
CA GLU A 45 -15.24 7.32 14.46
C GLU A 45 -14.39 7.54 13.19
N LEU A 46 -14.83 7.03 12.03
CA LEU A 46 -14.07 7.08 10.77
C LEU A 46 -13.65 8.52 10.37
N PRO A 47 -14.51 9.56 10.41
CA PRO A 47 -14.09 10.91 10.05
C PRO A 47 -12.98 11.45 10.95
N ALA A 48 -13.07 11.25 12.27
CA ALA A 48 -12.05 11.69 13.20
C ALA A 48 -10.73 10.93 13.00
N ALA A 49 -10.80 9.65 12.62
CA ALA A 49 -9.62 8.86 12.33
C ALA A 49 -8.95 9.25 10.99
N ILE A 50 -9.74 9.66 9.99
CA ILE A 50 -9.24 10.25 8.74
C ILE A 50 -8.52 11.57 9.04
N ASP A 51 -9.14 12.46 9.83
CA ASP A 51 -8.53 13.74 10.20
C ASP A 51 -7.20 13.56 10.96
N GLU A 52 -7.17 12.59 11.89
CA GLU A 52 -5.94 12.23 12.60
C GLU A 52 -4.88 11.68 11.63
N CYS A 53 -5.23 10.74 10.75
CA CYS A 53 -4.33 10.22 9.72
C CYS A 53 -3.76 11.33 8.83
N ASP A 54 -4.61 12.25 8.35
CA ASP A 54 -4.20 13.35 7.48
C ASP A 54 -3.23 14.30 8.18
N SER A 55 -3.28 14.41 9.50
CA SER A 55 -2.32 15.22 10.27
C SER A 55 -0.90 14.63 10.28
N TRP A 56 -0.74 13.35 9.93
CA TRP A 56 0.54 12.64 9.88
C TRP A 56 1.16 12.63 8.47
N LEU A 57 0.38 12.99 7.46
CA LEU A 57 0.81 12.99 6.07
C LEU A 57 1.49 14.31 5.74
N ASP A 58 2.78 14.26 5.47
CA ASP A 58 3.57 15.36 4.94
C ASP A 58 4.58 14.82 3.93
N GLY A 59 4.98 15.65 2.96
CA GLY A 59 5.93 15.27 1.92
C GLY A 59 5.35 14.45 0.76
N ASP A 60 6.24 13.78 0.04
CA ASP A 60 5.90 12.88 -1.06
C ASP A 60 6.01 11.40 -0.65
N TYR A 61 5.57 10.50 -1.52
CA TYR A 61 5.62 9.06 -1.23
C TYR A 61 7.05 8.55 -1.04
N ALA A 62 8.04 9.13 -1.71
CA ALA A 62 9.43 8.73 -1.54
C ALA A 62 9.94 9.05 -0.15
N ASP A 63 9.70 10.26 0.36
CA ASP A 63 10.06 10.65 1.71
C ASP A 63 9.49 9.67 2.74
N VAL A 64 8.21 9.31 2.62
CA VAL A 64 7.57 8.35 3.53
C VAL A 64 8.22 6.96 3.47
N PHE A 65 8.52 6.43 2.29
CA PHE A 65 9.19 5.13 2.19
C PHE A 65 10.65 5.19 2.66
N LEU A 66 11.34 6.31 2.47
CA LEU A 66 12.70 6.49 2.97
C LEU A 66 12.76 6.55 4.50
N ASP A 67 11.75 7.13 5.14
CA ASP A 67 11.59 7.09 6.59
C ASP A 67 11.31 5.66 7.07
N LEU A 68 10.42 4.92 6.39
CA LEU A 68 10.14 3.50 6.71
C LEU A 68 11.36 2.60 6.48
N ALA A 69 12.25 2.95 5.56
CA ALA A 69 13.50 2.24 5.32
C ALA A 69 14.47 2.29 6.51
N GLU A 70 14.31 3.22 7.46
CA GLU A 70 15.09 3.27 8.69
C GLU A 70 14.62 2.24 9.74
N ASP A 71 13.39 1.73 9.59
CA ASP A 71 12.77 0.78 10.49
C ASP A 71 12.74 -0.65 9.90
N ASP A 72 11.67 -0.99 9.19
CA ASP A 72 11.35 -2.35 8.76
C ASP A 72 10.58 -2.32 7.43
N LEU A 73 11.23 -1.80 6.39
CA LEU A 73 10.73 -1.79 5.02
C LEU A 73 11.47 -2.82 4.16
N THR A 74 10.72 -3.56 3.37
CA THR A 74 11.19 -4.23 2.15
C THR A 74 10.65 -3.46 0.96
N PHE A 75 11.53 -3.07 0.03
CA PHE A 75 11.15 -2.38 -1.21
C PHE A 75 11.97 -2.96 -2.36
N GLN A 76 11.37 -3.85 -3.14
CA GLN A 76 12.04 -4.56 -4.24
C GLN A 76 11.37 -4.23 -5.57
N PHE A 77 12.17 -3.94 -6.59
CA PHE A 77 11.66 -3.61 -7.91
C PHE A 77 12.46 -4.29 -9.02
N ASP A 78 11.79 -5.11 -9.81
CA ASP A 78 12.36 -5.71 -11.02
C ASP A 78 11.99 -4.86 -12.25
N GLU A 79 13.00 -4.25 -12.89
CA GLU A 79 12.80 -3.33 -14.01
C GLU A 79 12.33 -4.03 -15.29
N ASP A 80 12.72 -5.31 -15.47
CA ASP A 80 12.43 -6.08 -16.68
C ASP A 80 10.94 -6.42 -16.77
N THR A 81 10.31 -6.75 -15.64
CA THR A 81 8.90 -7.09 -15.56
C THR A 81 8.02 -5.95 -15.03
N GLY A 82 8.60 -4.97 -14.32
CA GLY A 82 7.84 -3.95 -13.60
C GLY A 82 7.20 -4.46 -12.30
N SER A 83 7.75 -5.54 -11.74
CA SER A 83 7.25 -6.14 -10.49
C SER A 83 7.79 -5.39 -9.29
N LEU A 84 6.88 -4.88 -8.46
CA LEU A 84 7.19 -4.16 -7.22
C LEU A 84 6.64 -4.94 -6.03
N VAL A 85 7.49 -5.22 -5.05
CA VAL A 85 7.10 -5.76 -3.74
C VAL A 85 7.42 -4.73 -2.66
N VAL A 86 6.43 -4.43 -1.83
CA VAL A 86 6.55 -3.53 -0.68
C VAL A 86 6.01 -4.22 0.55
N GLU A 87 6.82 -4.36 1.59
CA GLU A 87 6.38 -4.90 2.89
C GLU A 87 6.88 -4.00 4.00
N PHE A 88 6.02 -3.65 4.95
CA PHE A 88 6.46 -2.90 6.13
C PHE A 88 5.56 -3.16 7.33
N SER A 89 6.09 -2.87 8.51
CA SER A 89 5.31 -2.82 9.75
C SER A 89 5.32 -1.40 10.32
N SER A 90 4.24 -1.02 10.99
CA SER A 90 4.16 0.26 11.69
C SER A 90 3.45 0.09 13.02
N ARG A 91 3.99 0.75 14.03
CA ARG A 91 3.41 0.76 15.37
C ARG A 91 2.10 1.54 15.38
N ALA A 92 1.07 0.93 15.93
CA ALA A 92 -0.25 1.51 16.07
C ALA A 92 -0.45 2.11 17.47
N ASP A 93 -0.02 3.35 17.67
CA ASP A 93 -0.42 4.12 18.85
C ASP A 93 -1.91 4.51 18.78
N PHE A 94 -2.45 4.62 17.56
CA PHE A 94 -3.88 4.81 17.28
C PHE A 94 -4.35 3.83 16.20
N ARG A 95 -5.07 2.77 16.62
CA ARG A 95 -5.45 1.63 15.76
C ARG A 95 -6.07 2.01 14.40
N LEU A 96 -7.20 2.72 14.41
CA LEU A 96 -7.93 3.03 13.18
C LEU A 96 -7.19 4.07 12.31
N PRO A 97 -6.65 5.17 12.86
CA PRO A 97 -5.78 6.08 12.09
C PRO A 97 -4.58 5.38 11.43
N THR A 98 -3.87 4.48 12.13
CA THR A 98 -2.74 3.71 11.56
C THR A 98 -3.19 2.77 10.44
N MET A 99 -4.35 2.12 10.57
CA MET A 99 -4.93 1.31 9.50
C MET A 99 -5.29 2.14 8.25
N ILE A 100 -5.87 3.33 8.45
CA ILE A 100 -6.19 4.27 7.37
C ILE A 100 -4.90 4.71 6.68
N TRP A 101 -3.91 5.16 7.45
CA TRP A 101 -2.59 5.57 6.93
C TRP A 101 -1.93 4.47 6.09
N ALA A 102 -1.88 3.24 6.61
CA ALA A 102 -1.30 2.09 5.92
C ALA A 102 -1.96 1.83 4.55
N VAL A 103 -3.28 1.99 4.48
CA VAL A 103 -4.02 1.88 3.22
C VAL A 103 -3.77 3.08 2.31
N THR A 104 -3.77 4.30 2.86
CA THR A 104 -3.57 5.56 2.12
C THR A 104 -2.28 5.52 1.33
N LEU A 105 -1.19 5.03 1.94
CA LEU A 105 0.11 4.97 1.29
C LEU A 105 0.01 4.24 -0.06
N LEU A 106 -0.50 3.01 -0.07
CA LEU A 106 -0.51 2.23 -1.31
C LEU A 106 -1.72 2.46 -2.19
N ARG A 107 -2.77 3.11 -1.69
CA ARG A 107 -3.94 3.45 -2.50
C ARG A 107 -3.61 4.46 -3.61
N GLY A 108 -2.69 5.39 -3.36
CA GLY A 108 -2.32 6.46 -4.30
C GLY A 108 -1.73 5.95 -5.62
N VAL A 109 -1.07 4.80 -5.61
CA VAL A 109 -0.42 4.23 -6.81
C VAL A 109 -1.42 3.94 -7.93
N ALA A 110 -2.69 3.69 -7.60
CA ALA A 110 -3.74 3.45 -8.60
C ALA A 110 -3.91 4.62 -9.58
N GLY A 111 -3.70 5.87 -9.13
CA GLY A 111 -3.75 7.05 -10.00
C GLY A 111 -2.57 7.17 -10.97
N CYS A 112 -1.54 6.34 -10.79
CA CYS A 112 -0.40 6.23 -11.69
C CYS A 112 -0.42 4.93 -12.50
N MET A 113 -1.41 4.05 -12.33
CA MET A 113 -1.47 2.77 -13.04
C MET A 113 -2.05 2.92 -14.46
N ALA A 114 -1.60 2.09 -15.40
CA ALA A 114 -2.09 2.03 -16.78
C ALA A 114 -2.63 0.64 -17.13
N ASP A 115 -3.29 0.52 -18.30
CA ASP A 115 -3.85 -0.76 -18.76
C ASP A 115 -2.82 -1.91 -18.68
N GLY A 116 -3.17 -2.95 -17.92
CA GLY A 116 -2.31 -4.11 -17.65
C GLY A 116 -1.68 -4.09 -16.25
N ASP A 117 -1.48 -2.90 -15.67
CA ASP A 117 -1.05 -2.74 -14.28
C ASP A 117 -2.14 -3.25 -13.33
N HIS A 118 -1.70 -3.78 -12.19
CA HIS A 118 -2.58 -4.26 -11.14
C HIS A 118 -1.80 -4.41 -9.85
N GLY A 119 -2.52 -4.52 -8.74
CA GLY A 119 -1.89 -4.74 -7.46
C GLY A 119 -2.82 -5.34 -6.43
N LEU A 120 -2.22 -6.02 -5.47
CA LEU A 120 -2.89 -6.43 -4.25
C LEU A 120 -2.11 -5.89 -3.06
N VAL A 121 -2.82 -5.20 -2.18
CA VAL A 121 -2.32 -4.79 -0.87
C VAL A 121 -3.11 -5.55 0.19
N THR A 122 -2.38 -6.17 1.11
CA THR A 122 -2.92 -6.88 2.26
C THR A 122 -2.46 -6.16 3.52
N VAL A 123 -3.41 -5.71 4.33
CA VAL A 123 -3.15 -5.07 5.62
C VAL A 123 -3.71 -5.95 6.72
N THR A 124 -2.87 -6.33 7.68
CA THR A 124 -3.25 -7.09 8.89
C THR A 124 -2.84 -6.32 10.14
N ASN A 125 -3.38 -6.70 11.30
CA ASN A 125 -3.08 -6.06 12.57
C ASN A 125 -3.05 -7.09 13.71
N GLU A 126 -2.44 -6.72 14.84
CA GLU A 126 -2.26 -7.63 15.99
C GLU A 126 -3.47 -7.70 16.93
N TRP A 127 -4.40 -6.74 16.83
CA TRP A 127 -5.55 -6.65 17.75
C TRP A 127 -6.81 -7.35 17.24
N SER A 128 -6.77 -7.90 16.03
CA SER A 128 -7.87 -8.63 15.42
C SER A 128 -7.38 -9.77 14.54
N ASP A 129 -7.70 -10.99 14.96
CA ASP A 129 -7.32 -12.22 14.24
C ASP A 129 -8.08 -12.40 12.90
N ASP A 130 -9.21 -11.70 12.72
CA ASP A 130 -10.09 -11.85 11.55
C ASP A 130 -10.05 -10.64 10.59
N ASP A 131 -9.51 -9.48 11.00
CA ASP A 131 -9.53 -8.24 10.22
C ASP A 131 -8.29 -8.11 9.33
N THR A 132 -8.32 -8.80 8.20
CA THR A 132 -7.43 -8.49 7.08
C THR A 132 -8.16 -7.65 6.05
N VAL A 133 -7.59 -6.50 5.74
CA VAL A 133 -8.04 -5.67 4.64
C VAL A 133 -7.32 -6.10 3.37
N LEU A 134 -8.09 -6.38 2.33
CA LEU A 134 -7.57 -6.65 0.99
C LEU A 134 -7.97 -5.49 0.08
N LEU A 135 -6.98 -4.75 -0.41
CA LEU A 135 -7.18 -3.66 -1.35
C LEU A 135 -6.64 -4.08 -2.72
N HIS A 136 -7.55 -4.20 -3.68
CA HIS A 136 -7.20 -4.39 -5.08
C HIS A 136 -6.95 -3.05 -5.75
N LEU A 137 -5.85 -2.97 -6.48
CA LEU A 137 -5.42 -1.78 -7.22
C LEU A 137 -5.47 -2.08 -8.72
N ALA A 138 -6.03 -1.14 -9.46
CA ALA A 138 -6.14 -1.13 -10.90
C ALA A 138 -6.04 0.33 -11.39
N PRO A 139 -5.90 0.57 -12.70
CA PRO A 139 -5.88 1.93 -13.26
C PRO A 139 -7.06 2.78 -12.76
N ASP A 140 -6.72 3.91 -12.14
CA ASP A 140 -7.64 4.89 -11.55
C ASP A 140 -8.62 4.32 -10.50
N THR A 141 -8.41 3.08 -10.05
CA THR A 141 -9.37 2.36 -9.23
C THR A 141 -8.68 1.62 -8.10
N SER A 142 -9.15 1.86 -6.88
CA SER A 142 -8.76 1.11 -5.69
C SER A 142 -10.02 0.63 -4.98
N THR A 143 -10.09 -0.66 -4.68
CA THR A 143 -11.33 -1.29 -4.18
C THR A 143 -11.02 -2.34 -3.13
N PHE A 144 -11.70 -2.25 -1.99
CA PHE A 144 -11.62 -3.28 -0.97
C PHE A 144 -12.38 -4.54 -1.40
N LEU A 145 -11.72 -5.68 -1.27
CA LEU A 145 -12.30 -6.99 -1.57
C LEU A 145 -12.89 -7.59 -0.30
N ASP A 146 -14.19 -7.88 -0.33
CA ASP A 146 -14.85 -8.65 0.72
C ASP A 146 -14.55 -10.13 0.50
N ARG A 147 -13.96 -10.79 1.49
CA ARG A 147 -13.54 -12.21 1.40
C ARG A 147 -14.68 -13.16 1.03
N ARG A 148 -15.92 -12.87 1.43
CA ARG A 148 -17.09 -13.74 1.20
C ARG A 148 -17.74 -13.42 -0.14
N ARG A 149 -17.92 -12.14 -0.46
CA ARG A 149 -18.58 -11.70 -1.69
C ARG A 149 -17.66 -11.79 -2.91
N ASP A 150 -16.39 -11.48 -2.73
CA ASP A 150 -15.43 -11.24 -3.81
C ASP A 150 -14.37 -12.37 -3.90
N ALA A 151 -14.69 -13.56 -3.39
CA ALA A 151 -13.77 -14.70 -3.28
C ALA A 151 -13.00 -15.04 -4.57
N ARG A 152 -13.66 -14.94 -5.73
CA ARG A 152 -13.02 -15.15 -7.03
C ARG A 152 -11.99 -14.06 -7.34
N ALA A 153 -12.35 -12.79 -7.17
CA ALA A 153 -11.45 -11.66 -7.38
C ALA A 153 -10.27 -11.72 -6.42
N SER A 154 -10.49 -12.10 -5.16
CA SER A 154 -9.42 -12.31 -4.18
C SER A 154 -8.47 -13.44 -4.59
N ALA A 155 -8.99 -14.56 -5.11
CA ALA A 155 -8.16 -15.67 -5.57
C ALA A 155 -7.32 -15.28 -6.81
N GLU A 156 -7.92 -14.57 -7.77
CA GLU A 156 -7.22 -14.06 -8.95
C GLU A 156 -6.14 -13.04 -8.57
N ALA A 157 -6.43 -12.10 -7.66
CA ALA A 157 -5.46 -11.13 -7.16
C ALA A 157 -4.28 -11.79 -6.43
N LYS A 158 -4.55 -12.78 -5.56
CA LYS A 158 -3.50 -13.56 -4.87
C LYS A 158 -2.65 -14.39 -5.82
N SER A 159 -3.23 -14.93 -6.89
CA SER A 159 -2.45 -15.64 -7.90
C SER A 159 -1.44 -14.70 -8.56
N ARG A 160 -1.88 -13.49 -8.93
CA ARG A 160 -0.99 -12.47 -9.54
C ARG A 160 0.05 -11.95 -8.55
N GLU A 161 -0.32 -11.79 -7.29
CA GLU A 161 0.61 -11.44 -6.21
C GLU A 161 1.78 -12.43 -6.14
N LEU A 162 1.51 -13.74 -6.23
CA LEU A 162 2.55 -14.77 -6.24
C LEU A 162 3.47 -14.65 -7.46
N ASP A 163 2.91 -14.39 -8.65
CA ASP A 163 3.69 -14.21 -9.88
C ASP A 163 4.62 -12.98 -9.77
N ILE A 164 4.12 -11.87 -9.23
CA ILE A 164 4.89 -10.63 -9.00
C ILE A 164 6.02 -10.86 -8.00
N ARG A 165 5.73 -11.48 -6.85
CA ARG A 165 6.74 -11.80 -5.83
C ARG A 165 7.84 -12.70 -6.40
N ALA A 166 7.46 -13.70 -7.20
CA ALA A 166 8.42 -14.59 -7.85
C ALA A 166 9.30 -13.87 -8.88
N ALA A 167 8.77 -12.84 -9.56
CA ALA A 167 9.50 -12.04 -10.53
C ALA A 167 10.42 -11.00 -9.89
N ALA A 168 9.98 -10.33 -8.83
CA ALA A 168 10.81 -9.38 -8.08
C ALA A 168 12.07 -10.05 -7.50
N GLY A 169 11.94 -11.31 -7.09
CA GLY A 169 13.04 -12.12 -6.56
C GLY A 169 13.56 -11.63 -5.20
N ASP A 170 14.48 -12.37 -4.61
CA ASP A 170 15.23 -11.89 -3.44
C ASP A 170 16.38 -11.01 -3.95
N THR A 171 16.16 -9.69 -3.93
CA THR A 171 17.26 -8.73 -4.11
C THR A 171 17.84 -8.38 -2.74
N ASP A 172 19.15 -8.51 -2.59
CA ASP A 172 19.89 -8.05 -1.39
C ASP A 172 20.07 -6.52 -1.37
N ASP A 173 19.42 -5.78 -2.28
CA ASP A 173 19.48 -4.32 -2.34
C ASP A 173 18.80 -3.71 -1.10
N GLU A 174 19.45 -2.71 -0.48
CA GLU A 174 18.81 -1.95 0.60
C GLU A 174 17.64 -1.13 0.03
N PRO A 175 16.48 -1.05 0.72
CA PRO A 175 15.29 -0.32 0.22
C PRO A 175 15.60 1.11 -0.22
N ARG A 176 16.45 1.81 0.56
CA ARG A 176 16.91 3.16 0.25
C ARG A 176 17.64 3.23 -1.09
N ASP A 177 18.55 2.29 -1.35
CA ASP A 177 19.31 2.26 -2.62
C ASP A 177 18.37 2.04 -3.82
N VAL A 178 17.34 1.21 -3.66
CA VAL A 178 16.32 0.99 -4.70
C VAL A 178 15.53 2.27 -4.97
N ILE A 179 15.06 2.94 -3.92
CA ILE A 179 14.29 4.19 -4.03
C ILE A 179 15.16 5.29 -4.64
N ASP A 180 16.39 5.47 -4.16
CA ASP A 180 17.32 6.47 -4.68
C ASP A 180 17.65 6.23 -6.16
N ARG A 181 17.87 4.98 -6.57
CA ARG A 181 18.06 4.62 -7.99
C ARG A 181 16.83 5.01 -8.82
N LEU A 182 15.62 4.67 -8.34
CA LEU A 182 14.39 5.05 -9.02
C LEU A 182 14.23 6.57 -9.13
N LEU A 183 14.68 7.35 -8.15
CA LEU A 183 14.55 8.81 -8.20
C LEU A 183 15.62 9.52 -9.03
N ASN A 184 16.78 8.90 -9.26
CA ASN A 184 17.92 9.52 -9.92
C ASN A 184 18.18 9.03 -11.35
N ASP A 185 17.58 7.91 -11.76
CA ASP A 185 17.56 7.42 -13.15
C ASP A 185 16.53 8.11 -14.05
#